data_AF-A0A929F681-F1
#
_entry.id   AF-A0A929F681-F1
#
_cell.length_a   1.000
_cell.length_b   1.000
_cell.length_c   1.000
_cell.angle_alpha   90.00
_cell.angle_beta   90.00
_cell.angle_gamma   90.00
#
_symmetry.space_group_name_H-M   'P 1'
#
loop_
_entity.id
_entity.type
_entity.pdbx_description
1 polymer ?
#
loop_
_entity_poly.entity_id
_entity_poly.type
_entity_poly.pdbx_seq_one_letter_code
_entity_poly.pdbx_strand_id
1 'polypeptide(L)' 'MAKILVVDDEEHIRLLYSEELTEAGYKVITAADGYKLTERIDKEKPD' A
#
# COMPACT_ATOMS: atom_id res chain seq x y z
N MET A 1 9.49 7.90 8.90
CA MET A 1 8.07 7.76 8.55
C MET A 1 7.98 6.50 7.73
N ALA A 2 7.38 5.44 8.28
CA ALA A 2 7.38 4.15 7.61
C ALA A 2 6.42 4.16 6.40
N LYS A 3 6.80 3.48 5.32
CA LYS A 3 6.04 3.34 4.09
C LYS A 3 5.40 1.95 4.05
N ILE A 4 4.08 1.89 3.86
CA ILE A 4 3.32 0.63 3.84
C ILE A 4 2.75 0.40 2.44
N LEU A 5 2.90 -0.82 1.94
CA LEU A 5 2.26 -1.28 0.71
C LEU A 5 1.08 -2.20 1.02
N VAL A 6 -0.13 -1.74 0.69
CA VAL A 6 -1.37 -2.51 0.81
C VAL A 6 -1.69 -3.17 -0.53
N VAL A 7 -1.86 -4.49 -0.53
CA VAL A 7 -2.19 -5.27 -1.73
C VAL A 7 -3.47 -6.05 -1.46
N ASP A 8 -4.53 -5.71 -2.17
CA ASP A 8 -5.85 -6.33 -2.01
C ASP A 8 -6.64 -6.13 -3.32
N ASP A 9 -7.44 -7.11 -3.76
CA ASP A 9 -8.22 -7.01 -4.99
C ASP A 9 -9.46 -6.10 -4.83
N GLU A 10 -9.98 -5.98 -3.62
CA GLU A 10 -11.15 -5.15 -3.32
C GLU A 10 -10.76 -3.67 -3.09
N GLU A 11 -11.30 -2.77 -3.93
CA GLU A 11 -11.00 -1.33 -3.85
C GLU A 11 -11.38 -0.70 -2.51
N HIS A 12 -12.53 -1.11 -1.97
CA HIS A 12 -13.05 -0.55 -0.72
C HIS A 12 -12.15 -0.90 0.47
N ILE A 13 -11.54 -2.10 0.45
CA ILE A 13 -10.59 -2.54 1.47
C ILE A 13 -9.29 -1.74 1.36
N ARG A 14 -8.76 -1.54 0.14
CA ARG A 14 -7.58 -0.70 -0.07
C ARG A 14 -7.80 0.74 0.40
N LEU A 15 -8.97 1.31 0.14
CA LEU A 15 -9.30 2.67 0.56
C LEU A 15 -9.35 2.78 2.08
N LEU A 16 -10.08 1.88 2.75
CA LEU A 16 -10.19 1.83 4.20
C LEU A 16 -8.80 1.80 4.86
N TYR A 17 -7.93 0.87 4.46
CA TYR A 17 -6.59 0.79 5.03
C TYR A 17 -5.72 1.99 4.68
N SER A 18 -5.86 2.53 3.48
CA SER A 18 -5.10 3.72 3.07
C SER A 18 -5.45 4.93 3.94
N GLU A 19 -6.72 5.14 4.27
CA GLU A 19 -7.17 6.24 5.13
C GLU A 19 -6.65 6.05 6.55
N GLU A 20 -6.97 4.93 7.21
CA GLU A 20 -6.61 4.65 8.60
C GLU A 20 -5.09 4.73 8.85
N LEU A 21 -4.29 4.15 7.94
CA LEU A 21 -2.83 4.18 8.07
C LEU A 21 -2.23 5.55 7.75
N THR A 22 -2.84 6.31 6.84
CA THR A 22 -2.39 7.69 6.57
C THR A 22 -2.67 8.58 7.78
N GLU A 23 -3.84 8.46 8.40
CA GLU A 23 -4.19 9.18 9.64
C GLU A 23 -3.27 8.80 10.81
N ALA A 24 -2.85 7.53 10.89
CA ALA A 24 -1.84 7.07 11.85
C ALA A 24 -0.41 7.57 11.55
N GLY A 25 -0.19 8.32 10.47
CA GLY A 25 1.09 8.94 10.14
C GLY A 25 2.02 8.09 9.29
N TYR A 26 1.51 7.07 8.61
CA TYR A 26 2.27 6.27 7.64
C TYR A 26 2.15 6.85 6.22
N LYS A 27 3.13 6.51 5.38
CA LYS A 27 3.03 6.75 3.94
C LYS A 27 2.48 5.50 3.27
N VAL A 28 1.24 5.54 2.79
CA VAL A 28 0.60 4.37 2.19
C VAL A 28 0.71 4.40 0.66
N ILE A 29 0.99 3.24 0.07
CA ILE A 29 0.86 2.95 -1.35
C ILE A 29 -0.02 1.71 -1.52
N THR A 30 -0.81 1.65 -2.59
CA THR A 30 -1.76 0.56 -2.82
C THR A 30 -1.51 -0.15 -4.15
N ALA A 31 -1.85 -1.43 -4.23
CA ALA A 31 -1.87 -2.23 -5.45
C ALA A 31 -3.12 -3.12 -5.46
N ALA A 32 -3.77 -3.23 -6.62
CA ALA A 32 -4.99 -4.03 -6.78
C ALA A 32 -4.72 -5.52 -7.02
N ASP A 33 -3.47 -5.88 -7.34
CA ASP A 33 -3.07 -7.23 -7.68
C ASP A 33 -1.56 -7.42 -7.54
N GLY A 34 -1.10 -8.63 -7.82
CA GLY A 34 0.32 -8.98 -7.84
C GLY A 34 1.09 -8.53 -9.08
N TYR A 35 0.46 -7.82 -10.03
CA TYR A 35 1.10 -7.46 -11.30
C TYR A 35 2.24 -6.47 -11.04
N LYS A 36 3.46 -6.92 -11.35
CA LYS A 36 4.71 -6.19 -11.10
C LYS A 36 4.92 -5.84 -9.63
N LEU A 37 4.38 -6.64 -8.71
CA LEU A 37 4.48 -6.36 -7.27
C LEU A 37 5.94 -6.34 -6.80
N THR A 38 6.77 -7.27 -7.27
CA THR A 38 8.20 -7.30 -6.95
C THR A 38 8.92 -6.02 -7.43
N GLU A 39 8.65 -5.58 -8.66
CA GLU A 39 9.22 -4.34 -9.21
C GLU A 39 8.78 -3.11 -8.39
N ARG A 40 7.53 -3.10 -7.92
CA ARG A 40 7.01 -2.05 -7.04
C ARG A 40 7.69 -2.09 -5.67
N ILE A 41 7.88 -3.26 -5.07
CA ILE A 41 8.59 -3.40 -3.79
C ILE A 41 10.03 -2.89 -3.92
N ASP A 42 10.74 -3.26 -4.99
CA ASP A 42 12.12 -2.81 -5.23
C ASP A 42 12.21 -1.28 -5.43
N LYS A 43 11.23 -0.69 -6.14
CA LYS A 43 11.18 0.74 -6.42
C LYS A 43 10.74 1.55 -5.21
N GLU A 44 9.69 1.12 -4.54
CA GLU A 44 9.05 1.87 -3.47
C GLU A 44 9.69 1.61 -2.12
N LYS A 45 10.29 0.44 -1.89
CA LYS A 45 10.92 0.06 -0.62
C LYS A 45 10.00 0.32 0.58
N PRO A 46 8.81 -0.31 0.62
CA PRO A 46 8.00 -0.30 1.84
C PRO A 46 8.79 -0.95 3.00
N ASP A 47 8.49 -0.53 4.22
CA ASP A 47 9.07 -1.06 5.46
C ASP A 47 8.48 -2.41 5.87
#